data_AF-A0A9E3WTF5-F1
#
_entry.id   AF-A0A9E3WTF5-F1
#
_cell.length_a   1.000
_cell.length_b   1.000
_cell.length_c   1.000
_cell.angle_alpha   90.00
_cell.angle_beta   90.00
_cell.angle_gamma   90.00
#
_symmetry.space_group_name_H-M   'P 1'
#
loop_
_entity.id
_entity.type
_entity.pdbx_description
1 polymer ?
#
loop_
_entity_poly.entity_id
_entity_poly.type
_entity_poly.pdbx_seq_one_letter_code
_entity_poly.pdbx_strand_id
1 'polypeptide(L)'
;LDPSEAQFRAIFMSLSAKMKLACSGEVIDYLIEKHYKGANRGLRFCHPRDLLRQIANFCSFHETRGEVTRENVDAAVRNYFAAIAVAQ
;
A
#
# COMPACT_ATOMS: atom_id res chain seq x y z
N LEU A 1 4.73 -18.79 1.63
CA LEU A 1 4.77 -18.30 3.03
C LEU A 1 4.31 -16.86 3.02
N ASP A 2 3.40 -16.48 3.93
CA ASP A 2 2.83 -15.14 3.99
C ASP A 2 3.43 -14.37 5.17
N PRO A 3 3.56 -13.02 5.08
CA PRO A 3 4.03 -12.22 6.20
C PRO A 3 2.98 -12.19 7.31
N SER A 4 3.47 -12.15 8.57
CA SER A 4 2.63 -11.68 9.66
C SER A 4 2.28 -10.20 9.48
N GLU A 5 1.25 -9.72 10.16
CA GLU A 5 0.88 -8.29 10.11
C GLU A 5 2.05 -7.38 10.56
N ALA A 6 2.78 -7.77 11.60
CA ALA A 6 3.96 -7.04 12.08
C ALA A 6 5.08 -6.99 11.02
N GLN A 7 5.34 -8.11 10.32
CA GLN A 7 6.31 -8.14 9.22
C GLN A 7 5.85 -7.26 8.06
N PHE A 8 4.58 -7.34 7.69
CA PHE A 8 4.01 -6.52 6.63
C PHE A 8 4.18 -5.03 6.93
N ARG A 9 3.83 -4.59 8.14
CA ARG A 9 4.00 -3.20 8.62
C ARG A 9 5.45 -2.75 8.58
N ALA A 10 6.37 -3.56 9.09
CA ALA A 10 7.80 -3.26 9.09
C ALA A 10 8.36 -3.11 7.66
N ILE A 11 7.97 -4.02 6.75
CA ILE A 11 8.35 -3.95 5.34
C ILE A 11 7.77 -2.70 4.69
N PHE A 12 6.50 -2.38 4.93
CA PHE A 12 5.84 -1.22 4.36
C PHE A 12 6.52 0.08 4.79
N MET A 13 6.78 0.27 6.08
CA MET A 13 7.51 1.44 6.60
C MET A 13 8.94 1.53 6.06
N SER A 14 9.66 0.40 5.98
CA SER A 14 11.02 0.36 5.45
C SER A 14 11.06 0.78 3.97
N LEU A 15 10.12 0.28 3.17
CA LEU A 15 10.04 0.60 1.75
C LEU A 15 9.56 2.03 1.51
N SER A 16 8.59 2.54 2.27
CA SER A 16 8.12 3.92 2.11
C SER A 16 9.25 4.91 2.37
N ALA A 17 10.06 4.68 3.42
CA ALA A 17 11.24 5.48 3.70
C ALA A 17 12.27 5.44 2.58
N LYS A 18 12.58 4.24 2.04
CA LYS A 18 13.50 4.10 0.89
C LYS A 18 13.00 4.81 -0.36
N MET A 19 11.68 4.85 -0.56
CA MET A 19 11.03 5.53 -1.68
C MET A 19 10.79 7.02 -1.42
N LYS A 20 11.26 7.57 -0.28
CA LYS A 20 11.05 8.96 0.14
C LYS A 20 9.58 9.36 0.22
N LEU A 21 8.72 8.40 0.56
CA LEU A 21 7.31 8.61 0.84
C LEU A 21 7.10 8.76 2.34
N ALA A 22 6.62 9.92 2.78
CA ALA A 22 6.23 10.15 4.16
C ALA A 22 5.06 9.21 4.51
N CYS A 23 5.23 8.39 5.54
CA CYS A 23 4.25 7.38 5.93
C CYS A 23 4.16 7.31 7.45
N SER A 24 2.93 7.23 7.96
CA SER A 24 2.64 7.08 9.39
C SER A 24 2.05 5.70 9.68
N GLY A 25 2.19 5.26 10.93
CA GLY A 25 1.57 4.02 11.41
C GLY A 25 0.05 4.02 11.24
N GLU A 26 -0.59 5.17 11.44
CA GLU A 26 -2.04 5.33 11.32
C GLU A 26 -2.57 5.02 9.91
N VAL A 27 -1.83 5.42 8.87
CA VAL A 27 -2.24 5.11 7.48
C VAL A 27 -2.05 3.62 7.19
N ILE A 28 -1.06 2.97 7.79
CA ILE A 28 -0.87 1.52 7.67
C ILE A 28 -1.95 0.75 8.44
N ASP A 29 -2.35 1.22 9.63
CA ASP A 29 -3.50 0.69 10.37
C ASP A 29 -4.75 0.73 9.48
N TYR A 30 -5.03 1.90 8.91
CA TYR A 30 -6.15 2.08 7.99
C TYR A 30 -6.08 1.13 6.78
N LEU A 31 -4.91 0.99 6.15
CA LEU A 31 -4.69 0.07 5.04
C LEU A 31 -5.05 -1.37 5.44
N ILE A 32 -4.58 -1.83 6.60
CA ILE A 32 -4.78 -3.20 7.06
C ILE A 32 -6.24 -3.45 7.45
N GLU A 33 -6.82 -2.58 8.28
CA GLU A 33 -8.18 -2.77 8.77
C GLU A 33 -9.20 -2.69 7.62
N LYS A 34 -9.13 -1.66 6.77
CA LYS A 34 -10.11 -1.46 5.69
C LYS A 34 -9.89 -2.42 4.53
N HIS A 35 -8.66 -2.54 4.03
CA HIS A 35 -8.42 -3.17 2.72
C HIS A 35 -7.92 -4.61 2.79
N TYR A 36 -7.42 -5.05 3.94
CA TYR A 36 -7.05 -6.45 4.14
C TYR A 36 -8.09 -7.18 4.97
N LYS A 37 -8.32 -6.77 6.22
CA LYS A 37 -9.29 -7.44 7.10
C LYS A 37 -10.72 -7.25 6.61
N GLY A 38 -11.14 -6.01 6.35
CA GLY A 38 -12.48 -5.68 5.87
C GLY A 38 -12.86 -6.31 4.52
N ALA A 39 -11.87 -6.65 3.70
CA ALA A 39 -12.07 -7.30 2.39
C ALA A 39 -11.62 -8.78 2.36
N ASN A 40 -11.30 -9.36 3.52
CA ASN A 40 -10.80 -10.73 3.68
C ASN A 40 -9.65 -11.10 2.72
N ARG A 41 -8.67 -10.20 2.56
CA ARG A 41 -7.50 -10.40 1.69
C ARG A 41 -6.30 -10.89 2.49
N GLY A 42 -5.60 -11.88 1.95
CA GLY A 42 -4.33 -12.34 2.49
C GLY A 42 -3.21 -11.30 2.34
N LEU A 43 -2.34 -11.20 3.33
CA LEU A 43 -1.11 -10.41 3.23
C LEU A 43 -0.09 -11.16 2.36
N ARG A 44 0.65 -10.44 1.51
CA ARG A 44 1.74 -10.99 0.69
C ARG A 44 2.94 -10.07 0.74
N PHE A 45 4.13 -10.65 0.67
CA PHE A 45 5.40 -9.90 0.70
C PHE A 45 5.55 -8.90 -0.45
N CYS A 46 4.91 -9.12 -1.60
CA CYS A 46 4.95 -8.21 -2.74
C CYS A 46 4.07 -6.97 -2.58
N HIS A 47 2.94 -7.07 -1.86
CA HIS A 47 1.95 -5.99 -1.84
C HIS A 47 2.49 -4.67 -1.31
N PRO A 48 3.32 -4.59 -0.24
CA PRO A 48 3.84 -3.32 0.23
C PRO A 48 4.57 -2.54 -0.87
N ARG A 49 5.48 -3.21 -1.59
CA ARG A 49 6.25 -2.60 -2.67
C ARG A 49 5.35 -2.13 -3.81
N ASP A 50 4.41 -2.98 -4.21
CA ASP A 50 3.58 -2.70 -5.37
C ASP A 50 2.56 -1.59 -5.08
N LEU A 51 1.96 -1.57 -3.88
CA LEU A 51 1.09 -0.49 -3.43
C LEU A 51 1.84 0.84 -3.31
N LEU A 52 3.03 0.84 -2.70
CA LEU A 52 3.86 2.05 -2.61
C LEU A 52 4.29 2.57 -3.98
N ARG A 53 4.53 1.67 -4.95
CA ARG A 53 4.80 2.07 -6.34
C ARG A 53 3.59 2.77 -6.98
N GLN A 54 2.38 2.26 -6.78
CA GLN A 54 1.17 2.91 -7.28
C GLN A 54 0.99 4.30 -6.64
N ILE A 55 1.25 4.43 -5.34
CA ILE A 55 1.21 5.72 -4.63
C ILE A 55 2.28 6.68 -5.18
N ALA A 56 3.53 6.23 -5.33
CA ALA A 56 4.60 7.06 -5.88
C ALA A 56 4.29 7.55 -7.30
N ASN A 57 3.77 6.66 -8.15
CA ASN A 57 3.35 7.00 -9.50
C ASN A 57 2.22 8.04 -9.49
N PHE A 58 1.24 7.87 -8.59
CA PHE A 58 0.16 8.83 -8.42
C PHE A 58 0.67 10.21 -8.01
N CYS A 59 1.54 10.29 -6.99
CA CYS A 59 2.12 11.55 -6.55
C CYS A 59 2.98 12.20 -7.64
N SER A 60 3.76 11.41 -8.38
CA SER A 60 4.59 11.90 -9.47
C SER A 60 3.75 12.46 -10.62
N PHE A 61 2.63 11.82 -10.95
CA PHE A 61 1.75 12.25 -12.04
C PHE A 61 0.99 13.54 -11.70
N HIS A 62 0.59 13.70 -10.43
CA HIS A 62 -0.14 14.89 -9.95
C HIS A 62 0.78 15.99 -9.40
N GLU A 63 2.10 15.81 -9.50
CA GLU A 63 3.11 16.74 -8.97
C GLU A 63 2.91 17.08 -7.48
N THR A 64 2.40 16.12 -6.69
CA THR A 64 2.14 16.29 -5.26
C THR A 64 3.30 15.79 -4.41
N ARG A 65 3.29 16.17 -3.12
CA ARG A 65 4.25 15.68 -2.14
C ARG A 65 4.20 14.15 -2.05
N GLY A 66 5.37 13.52 -1.95
CA GLY A 66 5.52 12.09 -1.72
C GLY A 66 5.03 11.70 -0.32
N GLU A 67 3.72 11.48 -0.19
CA GLU A 67 3.07 11.12 1.07
C GLU A 67 2.10 9.96 0.87
N VAL A 68 2.13 9.02 1.80
CA VAL A 68 1.21 7.90 1.89
C VAL A 68 -0.01 8.38 2.67
N THR A 69 -1.00 8.91 1.97
CA THR A 69 -2.29 9.31 2.56
C THR A 69 -3.35 8.22 2.40
N ARG A 70 -4.47 8.34 3.12
CA ARG A 70 -5.59 7.39 3.00
C ARG A 70 -6.18 7.40 1.59
N GLU A 71 -6.24 8.57 0.95
CA GLU A 71 -6.75 8.75 -0.42
C GLU A 71 -5.88 8.02 -1.44
N ASN A 72 -4.55 8.21 -1.36
CA ASN A 72 -3.61 7.55 -2.26
C ASN A 72 -3.57 6.04 -2.03
N VAL A 73 -3.72 5.60 -0.77
CA VAL A 73 -3.89 4.18 -0.44
C VAL A 73 -5.15 3.60 -1.06
N ASP A 74 -6.30 4.27 -0.93
CA ASP A 74 -7.56 3.81 -1.52
C ASP A 74 -7.46 3.69 -3.04
N ALA A 75 -6.82 4.67 -3.70
CA ALA A 75 -6.56 4.65 -5.13
C ALA A 75 -5.61 3.50 -5.52
N ALA A 76 -4.50 3.34 -4.81
CA ALA A 76 -3.51 2.29 -5.07
C ALA A 76 -4.08 0.89 -4.90
N VAL A 77 -4.84 0.63 -3.83
CA VAL A 77 -5.50 -0.65 -3.57
C VAL A 77 -6.51 -0.95 -4.67
N ARG A 78 -7.37 0.02 -5.01
CA ARG A 78 -8.37 -0.15 -6.07
C ARG A 78 -7.69 -0.55 -7.39
N ASN A 79 -6.64 0.16 -7.79
CA ASN A 79 -5.95 -0.09 -9.04
C ASN A 79 -5.20 -1.44 -9.02
N TYR A 80 -4.51 -1.74 -7.92
CA TYR A 80 -3.72 -2.97 -7.78
C TYR A 80 -4.60 -4.22 -7.84
N PHE A 81 -5.68 -4.27 -7.05
CA PHE A 81 -6.56 -5.44 -7.01
C PHE A 81 -7.54 -5.49 -8.19
N ALA A 82 -7.86 -4.37 -8.83
CA ALA A 82 -8.58 -4.40 -10.10
C ALA A 82 -7.74 -5.03 -11.21
N ALA A 83 -6.45 -4.70 -11.31
CA ALA A 83 -5.55 -5.31 -12.29
C ALA A 83 -5.39 -6.83 -12.08
N ILE A 84 -5.39 -7.28 -10.82
CA ILE A 84 -5.34 -8.72 -10.49
C ILE A 84 -6.65 -9.42 -10.87
N ALA A 85 -7.80 -8.77 -10.72
CA ALA A 85 -9.10 -9.35 -11.07
C ALA A 85 -9.31 -9.53 -12.58
N VAL A 86 -8.60 -8.77 -13.42
CA VAL A 86 -8.66 -8.89 -14.90
C VAL A 86 -7.66 -9.93 -15.43
N ALA A 87 -6.73 -10.42 -14.60
CA ALA A 87 -5.72 -11.40 -14.99
C ALA A 87 -6.18 -12.88 -14.82
N GLN A 88 -7.49 -13.14 -14.90
CA GLN A 88 -8.06 -14.50 -14.88
C GLN A 88 -8.81 -14.81 -16.17
#